data_AF-A0AB34L7T1-F1
#
_entry.id   AF-A0AB34L7T1-F1
#
_cell.length_a   1.000
_cell.length_b   1.000
_cell.length_c   1.000
_cell.angle_alpha   90.00
_cell.angle_beta   90.00
_cell.angle_gamma   90.00
#
_symmetry.space_group_name_H-M   'P 1'
#
loop_
_entity.id
_entity.type
_entity.pdbx_description
1 polymer ?
#
loop_
_entity_poly.entity_id
_entity_poly.type
_entity_poly.pdbx_seq_one_letter_code
_entity_poly.pdbx_strand_id
1 'polypeptide(L)'
;MKTGIMLYLYSKASYSGYSYMWNGEQYAIKEGQCIVKIPEMAAFLNCSVYALRKNLNDLAEKKVITKKKFTCGLAVEIINYTNLFIDRHE
;
A
#
# COMPACT_ATOMS: atom_id res chain seq x y z
N MET A 1 11.46 8.79 1.33
CA MET A 1 10.57 7.78 1.95
C MET A 1 9.19 7.72 1.29
N LYS A 2 8.40 8.81 1.20
CA LYS A 2 7.05 8.81 0.58
C LYS A 2 7.06 8.29 -0.86
N THR A 3 8.02 8.71 -1.69
CA THR A 3 8.21 8.18 -3.06
C THR A 3 8.50 6.68 -3.08
N GLY A 4 9.34 6.19 -2.17
CA GLY A 4 9.65 4.76 -2.05
C GLY A 4 8.44 3.93 -1.60
N ILE A 5 7.62 4.47 -0.70
CA ILE A 5 6.33 3.88 -0.31
C ILE A 5 5.43 3.73 -1.53
N MET A 6 5.26 4.81 -2.31
CA MET A 6 4.41 4.77 -3.50
C MET A 6 4.94 3.78 -4.55
N LEU A 7 6.24 3.78 -4.84
CA LEU A 7 6.85 2.82 -5.76
C LEU A 7 6.62 1.37 -5.34
N TYR A 8 6.78 1.07 -4.04
CA TYR A 8 6.49 -0.25 -3.50
C TYR A 8 5.02 -0.62 -3.71
N LEU A 9 4.09 0.27 -3.33
CA LEU A 9 2.65 0.04 -3.48
C LEU A 9 2.28 -0.21 -4.95
N TYR A 10 2.76 0.60 -5.88
CA TYR A 10 2.52 0.40 -7.32
C TYR A 10 3.09 -0.93 -7.83
N SER A 11 4.28 -1.33 -7.38
CA SER A 11 4.89 -2.61 -7.77
C SER A 11 4.11 -3.84 -7.28
N LYS A 12 3.25 -3.66 -6.26
CA LYS A 12 2.45 -4.72 -5.65
C LYS A 12 0.96 -4.57 -5.92
N ALA A 13 0.54 -3.48 -6.57
CA ALA A 13 -0.83 -3.25 -6.95
C ALA A 13 -1.28 -4.31 -7.94
N SER A 14 -2.46 -4.86 -7.71
CA SER A 14 -3.01 -5.84 -8.62
C SER A 14 -3.48 -5.19 -9.91
N TYR A 15 -3.15 -5.81 -11.04
CA TYR A 15 -3.69 -5.44 -12.35
C TYR A 15 -5.04 -6.09 -12.64
N SER A 16 -5.44 -7.10 -11.87
CA SER A 16 -6.74 -7.78 -11.99
C SER A 16 -7.18 -8.35 -10.64
N GLY A 17 -8.47 -8.63 -10.46
CA GLY A 17 -8.93 -9.26 -9.21
C GLY A 17 -8.33 -10.66 -9.00
N TYR A 18 -7.90 -10.99 -7.77
CA TYR A 18 -7.45 -12.34 -7.41
C TYR A 18 -7.76 -12.70 -5.95
N SER A 19 -7.78 -13.99 -5.65
CA SER A 19 -7.88 -14.49 -4.27
C SER A 19 -6.49 -14.68 -3.68
N TYR A 20 -6.28 -14.16 -2.48
CA TYR A 20 -5.03 -14.29 -1.75
C TYR A 20 -5.26 -14.98 -0.40
N MET A 21 -4.51 -16.05 -0.16
CA MET A 21 -4.50 -16.74 1.14
C MET A 21 -3.52 -16.07 2.08
N TRP A 22 -3.99 -15.66 3.25
CA TRP A 22 -3.16 -15.07 4.29
C TRP A 22 -3.54 -15.62 5.65
N ASN A 23 -2.58 -16.28 6.32
CA ASN A 23 -2.79 -16.95 7.61
C ASN A 23 -4.04 -17.85 7.66
N GLY A 24 -4.32 -18.57 6.56
CA GLY A 24 -5.46 -19.49 6.47
C GLY A 24 -6.80 -18.83 6.12
N GLU A 25 -6.87 -17.50 6.05
CA GLU A 25 -8.05 -16.77 5.58
C GLU A 25 -7.89 -16.37 4.10
N GLN A 26 -8.98 -16.50 3.33
CA GLN A 26 -9.02 -16.09 1.93
C GLN A 26 -9.48 -14.64 1.83
N TYR A 27 -8.70 -13.82 1.12
CA TYR A 27 -9.00 -12.41 0.88
C TYR A 27 -9.17 -12.15 -0.61
N ALA A 28 -10.26 -11.49 -0.98
CA ALA A 28 -10.46 -11.00 -2.33
C ALA A 28 -9.71 -9.68 -2.51
N ILE A 29 -8.69 -9.69 -3.37
CA ILE A 29 -7.92 -8.51 -3.77
C ILE A 29 -8.48 -8.03 -5.10
N LYS A 30 -8.91 -6.77 -5.14
CA LYS A 30 -9.40 -6.14 -6.36
C LYS A 30 -8.24 -5.50 -7.14
N GLU A 31 -8.51 -5.17 -8.41
CA GLU A 31 -7.62 -4.31 -9.19
C GLU A 31 -7.30 -3.01 -8.42
N GLY A 32 -6.05 -2.57 -8.48
CA GLY A 32 -5.54 -1.40 -7.75
C GLY A 32 -5.27 -1.63 -6.25
N GLN A 33 -5.58 -2.80 -5.71
CA GLN A 33 -5.30 -3.15 -4.32
C GLN A 33 -3.99 -3.92 -4.19
N CYS A 34 -3.31 -3.74 -3.06
CA CYS A 34 -2.11 -4.50 -2.71
C CYS A 34 -2.10 -4.88 -1.23
N ILE A 35 -1.38 -5.95 -0.90
CA ILE A 35 -1.17 -6.36 0.48
C ILE A 35 0.17 -5.82 0.94
N VAL A 36 0.15 -5.08 2.05
CA VAL A 36 1.34 -4.46 2.61
C VAL A 36 1.77 -5.20 3.85
N LYS A 37 2.90 -5.87 3.72
CA LYS A 37 3.61 -6.44 4.85
C LYS A 37 4.52 -5.38 5.45
N ILE A 38 4.06 -4.77 6.55
CA ILE A 38 4.73 -3.65 7.21
C ILE A 38 6.22 -3.93 7.52
N PRO A 39 6.62 -5.10 8.07
CA PRO A 39 8.02 -5.36 8.36
C PRO A 39 8.90 -5.44 7.09
N GLU A 40 8.42 -6.13 6.05
CA GLU A 40 9.16 -6.29 4.79
C GLU A 40 9.35 -4.94 4.08
N MET A 41 8.29 -4.12 4.05
CA MET A 41 8.36 -2.80 3.45
C MET A 41 9.27 -1.85 4.24
N ALA A 42 9.28 -1.94 5.58
CA ALA A 42 10.19 -1.15 6.42
C ALA A 42 11.66 -1.51 6.15
N ALA A 43 11.96 -2.81 6.01
CA ALA A 43 13.28 -3.30 5.63
C ALA A 43 13.68 -2.82 4.23
N PHE A 44 12.78 -2.93 3.24
CA PHE A 44 13.03 -2.46 1.87
C PHE A 44 13.34 -0.96 1.80
N LEU A 45 12.65 -0.15 2.61
CA LEU A 45 12.83 1.30 2.66
C LEU A 45 13.93 1.75 3.63
N ASN A 46 14.62 0.82 4.28
CA ASN A 46 15.60 1.07 5.33
C ASN A 46 15.10 2.09 6.37
N CYS A 47 13.89 1.87 6.88
CA CYS A 47 13.26 2.75 7.87
C CYS A 47 12.64 1.97 9.02
N SER A 48 12.32 2.66 10.13
CA SER A 48 11.64 2.01 11.24
C SER A 48 10.19 1.70 10.90
N VAL A 49 9.65 0.61 11.46
CA VAL A 49 8.23 0.25 11.37
C VAL A 49 7.34 1.41 11.83
N TYR A 50 7.76 2.15 12.86
CA TYR A 50 7.04 3.32 13.35
C TYR A 50 6.98 4.43 12.29
N ALA A 51 8.11 4.78 11.68
CA ALA A 51 8.17 5.79 10.63
C ALA A 51 7.31 5.40 9.41
N LEU A 52 7.35 4.13 9.01
CA LEU A 52 6.51 3.61 7.93
C LEU A 52 5.01 3.75 8.26
N ARG A 53 4.59 3.33 9.45
CA ARG A 53 3.19 3.43 9.90
C ARG A 53 2.70 4.87 9.92
N LYS A 54 3.51 5.80 10.41
CA LYS A 54 3.19 7.24 10.40
C LYS A 54 2.95 7.73 8.97
N ASN A 55 3.82 7.41 8.03
CA ASN A 55 3.67 7.85 6.64
C ASN A 55 2.49 7.21 5.92
N LEU A 56 2.17 5.94 6.20
CA LEU A 56 0.95 5.31 5.69
C LEU A 56 -0.32 5.96 6.27
N ASN A 57 -0.27 6.46 7.50
CA ASN A 57 -1.36 7.25 8.07
C ASN A 57 -1.50 8.60 7.34
N ASP A 58 -0.41 9.33 7.16
CA ASP A 58 -0.40 10.61 6.42
C ASP A 58 -0.98 10.45 5.00
N LEU A 59 -0.61 9.38 4.28
CA LEU A 59 -1.12 9.10 2.94
C LEU A 59 -2.62 8.77 2.94
N ALA A 60 -3.11 8.10 3.97
CA ALA A 60 -4.53 7.80 4.10
C ALA A 60 -5.35 9.04 4.47
N GLU A 61 -4.84 9.91 5.34
CA GLU A 61 -5.46 11.21 5.66
C GLU A 61 -5.56 12.10 4.42
N LYS A 62 -4.53 12.06 3.56
CA LYS A 62 -4.52 12.73 2.26
C LYS A 62 -5.36 12.04 1.18
N LYS A 63 -6.08 10.96 1.52
CA LYS A 63 -6.91 10.16 0.60
C LYS A 63 -6.16 9.61 -0.62
N VAL A 64 -4.85 9.39 -0.48
CA VAL A 64 -4.02 8.74 -1.50
C VAL A 64 -4.19 7.22 -1.44
N ILE A 65 -4.42 6.70 -0.23
CA ILE A 65 -4.66 5.27 -0.01
C ILE A 65 -5.80 5.05 0.98
N THR A 66 -6.50 3.92 0.85
CA THR A 66 -7.35 3.36 1.90
C THR A 66 -6.64 2.21 2.59
N LYS A 67 -6.72 2.20 3.91
CA LYS A 67 -6.19 1.12 4.74
C LYS A 67 -7.34 0.21 5.15
N LYS A 68 -7.23 -1.08 4.84
CA LYS A 68 -8.10 -2.11 5.39
C LYS A 68 -7.30 -2.97 6.36
N LYS A 69 -7.70 -2.95 7.63
CA LYS A 69 -7.12 -3.80 8.65
C LYS A 69 -7.60 -5.23 8.44
N PHE A 70 -6.67 -6.16 8.48
CA PHE A 70 -6.94 -7.59 8.51
C PHE A 70 -6.47 -8.17 9.82
N THR A 71 -7.02 -9.32 10.19
CA THR A 71 -6.73 -10.07 11.42
C THR A 71 -5.23 -10.27 11.62
N CYS A 72 -4.47 -10.38 10.52
CA CYS A 72 -3.03 -10.60 10.55
C CYS A 72 -2.22 -9.68 9.62
N GLY A 73 -2.76 -8.53 9.18
CA GLY A 73 -2.08 -7.68 8.21
C GLY A 73 -2.77 -6.36 7.90
N LEU A 74 -2.20 -5.61 6.95
CA LEU A 74 -2.78 -4.39 6.40
C LEU A 74 -2.84 -4.55 4.88
N ALA A 75 -4.04 -4.58 4.29
CA ALA A 75 -4.12 -4.32 2.85
C ALA A 75 -4.34 -2.83 2.64
N VAL A 76 -3.71 -2.35 1.58
CA VAL A 76 -3.74 -0.98 1.17
C VAL A 76 -4.34 -0.96 -0.23
N GLU A 77 -5.41 -0.22 -0.37
CA GLU A 77 -6.00 0.11 -1.65
C GLU A 77 -5.46 1.47 -2.08
N ILE A 78 -4.92 1.54 -3.28
CA ILE A 78 -4.42 2.79 -3.84
C ILE A 78 -5.61 3.51 -4.45
N ILE A 79 -5.96 4.68 -3.91
CA ILE A 79 -7.03 5.51 -4.44
C ILE A 79 -6.40 6.46 -5.44
N ASN A 80 -6.99 6.55 -6.65
CA ASN A 80 -6.49 7.37 -7.77
C ASN A 80 -5.09 6.94 -8.27
N TYR A 81 -5.05 5.88 -9.09
CA TYR A 81 -3.90 5.52 -9.94
C TYR A 81 -3.43 6.71 -10.81
N THR A 82 -4.35 7.59 -11.19
CA THR A 82 -4.20 8.60 -12.24
C THR A 82 -3.58 9.93 -11.82
N ASN A 83 -3.56 10.30 -10.54
CA ASN A 83 -3.22 11.69 -10.13
C ASN A 83 -1.84 11.90 -9.51
N LEU A 84 -1.03 10.85 -9.34
CA LEU A 84 0.30 10.97 -8.72
C LEU A 84 1.45 11.12 -9.72
N PHE A 85 1.20 10.90 -11.00
CA PHE A 85 2.16 11.11 -12.08
C PHE A 85 1.97 12.45 -12.81
N ILE A 86 0.94 13.25 -12.47
CA ILE A 86 0.63 14.54 -13.11
C ILE A 86 1.14 15.74 -12.29
N ASP A 87 2.17 15.55 -11.46
CA ASP A 87 2.83 16.68 -10.77
C ASP A 87 4.35 16.67 -11.03
N ARG A 88 4.71 16.34 -12.29
CA ARG A 88 6.06 16.53 -12.85
C ARG A 88 6.05 17.48 -14.06
N HIS A 89 5.16 18.47 -14.07
CA HIS A 89 5.27 19.59 -14.99
C HIS A 89 4.85 20.87 -14.27
N GLU A 90 5.80 21.43 -13.52
CA GLU A 90 6.15 22.86 -13.53
C GLU A 90 7.53 23.06 -12.88
#